data_AF-A0A7X8W7H0-F1
#
_entry.id   AF-A0A7X8W7H0-F1
#
_cell.length_a   1.000
_cell.length_b   1.000
_cell.length_c   1.000
_cell.angle_alpha   90.00
_cell.angle_beta   90.00
_cell.angle_gamma   90.00
#
_symmetry.space_group_name_H-M   'P 1'
#
loop_
_entity.id
_entity.type
_entity.pdbx_description
1 polymer ?
#
loop_
_entity_poly.entity_id
_entity_poly.type
_entity_poly.pdbx_seq_one_letter_code
_entity_poly.pdbx_strand_id
1 'polypeptide(L)'
;HYPNQLPYRYSFLYSFVLVIIAVRALMNLRYLKKGIALGAGSLLIVVIVLAEVLFKDKVPPESVYVSIVFIVIYILAMRPRTRRRLSYSLAALFLCIMVLCESLVSSILLLNQVGKNEGFTSHEGYTGDLAAVTNVIEAVKKNDPGFWRLEILPAKSTDDPALYNYNGLTIFSSTVNKPTAQSMRNMGFHGNNINSYKYVNSTALTDMLFGIRYRISKNQSWNDPRWTNLAMTEIGVNVDGDKNPYLYKNDEALTPLWFIHEEPDSLRLRSQNAFENLQTLLTAADPSLSDVVNFQKIEVLSGLNVTPRAGSERNGYRFDLENNKKDTQVTVYIDVTEDSWQYFHIDTSRRTEIRVWRESDNEFYVEPTTVTDDPMDESSEKKDIDDRRTVSVNKPDIDKGESSEPPASRTTGGNIQSRNMRVPEMIDAGFVKAGDRVTLHVKQNADDATAFTLYSANLTAAGLTRAYETIAPQMLQNIRWNSRYLIGELTAPKDGYAFATIPWDRGWKVSVNGLQVTPVSVQNAWLAIPVKEGVNRIEMCYTPPGFETGLIATVLSLLGLVFIVLLTAAIRLKRDERRRRKREAAARITLSDIRLPDREE
;
A
#
# COMPACT_ATOMS: atom_id res chain seq x y z
N HIS A 1 -2.21 18.41 -17.14
CA HIS A 1 -2.36 17.67 -15.87
C HIS A 1 -3.81 17.72 -15.39
N TYR A 2 -4.63 16.73 -15.78
CA TYR A 2 -5.82 16.38 -15.01
C TYR A 2 -5.35 15.50 -13.85
N PRO A 3 -5.76 15.75 -12.58
CA PRO A 3 -5.42 14.85 -11.49
C PRO A 3 -6.08 13.49 -11.72
N ASN A 4 -5.27 12.43 -11.73
CA ASN A 4 -5.78 11.06 -11.73
C ASN A 4 -6.49 10.81 -10.38
N GLN A 5 -7.66 10.19 -10.41
CA GLN A 5 -8.40 9.68 -9.23
C GLN A 5 -8.95 10.68 -8.17
N LEU A 6 -8.79 12.00 -8.34
CA LEU A 6 -9.42 13.00 -7.45
C LEU A 6 -10.27 14.02 -8.23
N PRO A 7 -11.35 13.59 -8.89
CA PRO A 7 -12.28 14.53 -9.49
C PRO A 7 -12.86 15.43 -8.38
N TYR A 8 -13.05 16.71 -8.68
CA TYR A 8 -13.71 17.67 -7.78
C TYR A 8 -12.94 18.08 -6.51
N ARG A 9 -11.60 18.02 -6.47
CA ARG A 9 -10.81 18.52 -5.32
C ARG A 9 -11.07 19.98 -4.91
N TYR A 10 -11.66 20.77 -5.81
CA TYR A 10 -12.07 22.16 -5.56
C TYR A 10 -13.57 22.32 -5.25
N SER A 11 -14.32 21.22 -5.08
CA SER A 11 -15.75 21.25 -4.75
C SER A 11 -16.02 22.03 -3.47
N PHE A 12 -15.08 22.03 -2.52
CA PHE A 12 -15.19 22.81 -1.29
C PHE A 12 -15.36 24.32 -1.55
N LEU A 13 -14.77 24.88 -2.63
CA LEU A 13 -14.99 26.28 -3.00
C LEU A 13 -16.42 26.54 -3.42
N TYR A 14 -16.98 25.63 -4.22
CA TYR A 14 -18.38 25.69 -4.63
C TYR A 14 -19.32 25.57 -3.42
N SER A 15 -19.08 24.59 -2.53
CA SER A 15 -19.83 24.45 -1.28
C SER A 15 -19.73 25.70 -0.40
N PHE A 16 -18.56 26.30 -0.27
CA PHE A 16 -18.36 27.53 0.52
C PHE A 16 -19.15 28.71 -0.04
N VAL A 17 -19.14 28.90 -1.37
CA VAL A 17 -19.94 29.94 -2.03
C VAL A 17 -21.44 29.71 -1.79
N LEU A 18 -21.92 28.47 -1.94
CA LEU A 18 -23.33 28.13 -1.68
C LEU A 18 -23.73 28.39 -0.23
N VAL A 19 -22.88 28.06 0.74
CA VAL A 19 -23.13 28.34 2.16
C VAL A 19 -23.18 29.84 2.41
N ILE A 20 -22.29 30.65 1.81
CA ILE A 20 -22.36 32.12 1.92
C ILE A 20 -23.67 32.65 1.36
N ILE A 21 -24.09 32.17 0.18
CA ILE A 21 -25.37 32.57 -0.44
C ILE A 21 -26.53 32.18 0.47
N ALA A 22 -26.54 30.97 1.03
CA ALA A 22 -27.56 30.48 1.95
C ALA A 22 -27.65 31.34 3.22
N VAL A 23 -26.51 31.66 3.86
CA VAL A 23 -26.47 32.53 5.04
C VAL A 23 -27.02 33.92 4.72
N ARG A 24 -26.59 34.52 3.60
CA ARG A 24 -27.10 35.83 3.17
C ARG A 24 -28.61 35.79 2.88
N ALA A 25 -29.11 34.71 2.30
CA ALA A 25 -30.54 34.53 2.03
C ALA A 25 -31.34 34.36 3.34
N LEU A 26 -30.85 33.55 4.29
CA LEU A 26 -31.48 33.34 5.60
C LEU A 26 -31.51 34.63 6.44
N MET A 27 -30.45 35.44 6.41
CA MET A 27 -30.42 36.75 7.09
C MET A 27 -31.47 37.73 6.54
N ASN A 28 -31.91 37.54 5.29
CA ASN A 28 -32.86 38.40 4.60
C ASN A 28 -34.23 37.73 4.36
N LEU A 29 -34.52 36.63 5.06
CA LEU A 29 -35.72 35.81 4.84
C LEU A 29 -37.03 36.60 4.95
N ARG A 30 -37.06 37.67 5.76
CA ARG A 30 -38.22 38.56 5.93
C ARG A 30 -38.67 39.28 4.66
N TYR A 31 -37.79 39.39 3.66
CA TYR A 31 -38.06 40.06 2.38
C TYR A 31 -38.43 39.08 1.25
N LEU A 32 -38.44 37.77 1.53
CA LEU A 32 -38.66 36.76 0.53
C LEU A 32 -40.17 36.66 0.19
N LYS A 33 -40.51 36.90 -1.09
CA LYS A 33 -41.89 36.75 -1.57
C LYS A 33 -42.27 35.26 -1.65
N LYS A 34 -43.53 34.93 -1.34
CA LYS A 34 -44.09 33.56 -1.35
C LYS A 34 -43.79 32.76 -2.63
N GLY A 35 -43.81 33.43 -3.79
CA GLY A 35 -43.57 32.80 -5.09
C GLY A 35 -42.12 32.41 -5.36
N ILE A 36 -41.13 33.02 -4.67
CA ILE A 36 -39.71 32.78 -4.93
C ILE A 36 -39.30 31.39 -4.45
N ALA A 37 -39.70 31.00 -3.22
CA ALA A 37 -39.41 29.67 -2.70
C ALA A 37 -40.05 28.56 -3.54
N LEU A 38 -41.30 28.78 -3.99
CA LEU A 38 -41.98 27.86 -4.89
C LEU A 38 -41.27 27.74 -6.24
N GLY A 39 -40.91 28.87 -6.88
CA GLY A 39 -40.21 28.86 -8.16
C GLY A 39 -38.82 28.22 -8.08
N ALA A 40 -38.05 28.54 -7.04
CA ALA A 40 -36.73 27.93 -6.83
C ALA A 40 -36.82 26.43 -6.56
N GLY A 41 -37.76 26.00 -5.72
CA GLY A 41 -37.98 24.58 -5.44
C GLY A 41 -38.48 23.81 -6.67
N SER A 42 -39.41 24.37 -7.44
CA SER A 42 -39.87 23.79 -8.71
C SER A 42 -38.73 23.67 -9.73
N LEU A 43 -37.86 24.68 -9.83
CA LEU A 43 -36.68 24.62 -10.69
C LEU A 43 -35.72 23.49 -10.26
N LEU A 44 -35.46 23.35 -8.95
CA LEU A 44 -34.62 22.27 -8.43
C LEU A 44 -35.20 20.88 -8.74
N ILE A 45 -36.52 20.70 -8.62
CA ILE A 45 -37.18 19.45 -9.02
C ILE A 45 -36.95 19.17 -10.50
N VAL A 46 -37.15 20.17 -11.38
CA VAL A 46 -36.89 20.01 -12.82
C VAL A 46 -35.44 19.64 -13.09
N VAL A 47 -34.49 20.30 -12.42
CA VAL A 47 -33.05 20.02 -12.59
C VAL A 47 -32.71 18.59 -12.17
N ILE A 48 -33.24 18.11 -11.05
CA ILE A 48 -32.95 16.76 -10.56
C ILE A 48 -33.57 15.69 -11.46
N VAL A 49 -34.82 15.89 -11.90
CA VAL A 49 -35.49 14.99 -12.86
C VAL A 49 -34.75 14.99 -14.20
N LEU A 50 -34.32 16.16 -14.67
CA LEU A 50 -33.52 16.25 -15.89
C LEU A 50 -32.16 15.55 -15.72
N ALA A 51 -31.52 15.67 -14.55
CA ALA A 51 -30.26 14.98 -14.26
C ALA A 51 -30.43 13.46 -14.30
N GLU A 52 -31.55 12.93 -13.79
CA GLU A 52 -31.88 11.50 -13.90
C GLU A 52 -32.04 11.06 -15.37
N VAL A 53 -32.74 11.87 -16.18
CA VAL A 53 -32.97 11.58 -17.60
C VAL A 53 -31.67 11.65 -18.42
N LEU A 54 -30.83 12.67 -18.18
CA LEU A 54 -29.59 12.90 -18.93
C LEU A 54 -28.43 12.00 -18.49
N PHE A 55 -28.39 11.62 -17.21
CA PHE A 55 -27.33 10.81 -16.62
C PHE A 55 -27.89 9.50 -16.05
N LYS A 56 -28.73 8.84 -16.86
CA LYS A 56 -29.29 7.52 -16.57
C LYS A 56 -28.16 6.58 -16.11
N ASP A 57 -28.43 5.81 -15.06
CA ASP A 57 -27.50 4.89 -14.39
C ASP A 57 -26.37 5.54 -13.56
N LYS A 58 -26.30 6.88 -13.46
CA LYS A 58 -25.36 7.59 -12.57
C LYS A 58 -26.00 8.12 -11.29
N VAL A 59 -27.32 8.32 -11.29
CA VAL A 59 -28.09 8.79 -10.13
C VAL A 59 -29.06 7.68 -9.71
N PRO A 60 -28.97 7.16 -8.48
CA PRO A 60 -29.94 6.20 -7.98
C PRO A 60 -31.34 6.83 -7.91
N PRO A 61 -32.40 6.17 -8.42
CA PRO A 61 -33.76 6.72 -8.42
C PRO A 61 -34.24 7.10 -7.02
N GLU A 62 -33.86 6.35 -5.99
CA GLU A 62 -34.19 6.62 -4.59
C GLU A 62 -33.69 7.99 -4.14
N SER A 63 -32.51 8.40 -4.61
CA SER A 63 -31.92 9.71 -4.29
C SER A 63 -32.72 10.86 -4.90
N VAL A 64 -33.31 10.65 -6.08
CA VAL A 64 -34.18 11.63 -6.75
C VAL A 64 -35.46 11.83 -5.94
N TYR A 65 -36.16 10.73 -5.60
CA TYR A 65 -37.40 10.80 -4.84
C TYR A 65 -37.20 11.44 -3.46
N VAL A 66 -36.14 11.06 -2.74
CA VAL A 66 -35.80 11.65 -1.43
C VAL A 66 -35.52 13.14 -1.56
N SER A 67 -34.76 13.56 -2.57
CA SER A 67 -34.46 14.99 -2.80
C SER A 67 -35.72 15.80 -3.09
N ILE A 68 -36.64 15.26 -3.89
CA ILE A 68 -37.94 15.91 -4.17
C ILE A 68 -38.74 16.09 -2.87
N VAL A 69 -38.78 15.08 -2.00
CA VAL A 69 -39.46 15.17 -0.69
C VAL A 69 -38.85 16.29 0.17
N PHE A 70 -37.52 16.35 0.30
CA PHE A 70 -36.86 17.41 1.06
C PHE A 70 -37.09 18.80 0.46
N ILE A 71 -37.05 18.94 -0.87
CA ILE A 71 -37.38 20.20 -1.55
C ILE A 71 -38.81 20.64 -1.21
N VAL A 72 -39.78 19.73 -1.27
CA VAL A 72 -41.17 20.04 -0.88
C VAL A 72 -41.25 20.49 0.57
N ILE A 73 -40.55 19.81 1.49
CA ILE A 73 -40.50 20.21 2.91
C ILE A 73 -39.88 21.60 3.06
N TYR A 74 -38.80 21.93 2.34
CA TYR A 74 -38.19 23.26 2.37
C TYR A 74 -39.11 24.34 1.82
N ILE A 75 -39.82 24.10 0.72
CA ILE A 75 -40.84 25.03 0.20
C ILE A 75 -41.90 25.30 1.27
N LEU A 76 -42.38 24.26 1.95
CA LEU A 76 -43.39 24.39 3.01
C LEU A 76 -42.84 25.11 4.25
N ALA A 77 -41.59 24.84 4.63
CA ALA A 77 -40.91 25.45 5.77
C ALA A 77 -40.63 26.95 5.55
N MET A 78 -40.32 27.33 4.30
CA MET A 78 -40.00 28.72 3.90
C MET A 78 -41.23 29.56 3.54
N ARG A 79 -42.46 28.99 3.58
CA ARG A 79 -43.67 29.79 3.42
C ARG A 79 -43.76 30.84 4.54
N PRO A 80 -43.81 32.15 4.22
CA PRO A 80 -43.91 33.19 5.24
C PRO A 80 -45.17 32.95 6.08
N ARG A 81 -44.94 32.57 7.34
CA ARG A 81 -45.99 32.29 8.33
C ARG A 81 -46.59 33.62 8.78
N THR A 82 -47.66 34.04 8.12
CA THR A 82 -48.47 35.22 8.45
C THR A 82 -49.21 35.13 9.79
N ARG A 83 -48.96 34.12 10.64
CA ARG A 83 -49.45 34.05 12.02
C ARG A 83 -48.29 33.87 13.00
N ARG A 84 -48.15 34.84 13.91
CA ARG A 84 -47.12 35.03 14.97
C ARG A 84 -46.95 33.89 15.99
N ARG A 85 -47.34 32.64 15.72
CA ARG A 85 -47.36 31.57 16.74
C ARG A 85 -46.05 30.80 16.92
N LEU A 86 -45.15 30.79 15.93
CA LEU A 86 -43.86 30.10 16.06
C LEU A 86 -42.73 31.13 16.24
N SER A 87 -41.97 31.04 17.34
CA SER A 87 -40.76 31.84 17.53
C SER A 87 -39.76 31.56 16.41
N TYR A 88 -39.02 32.59 15.97
CA TYR A 88 -37.93 32.45 15.00
C TYR A 88 -36.94 31.36 15.41
N SER A 89 -36.68 31.20 16.71
CA SER A 89 -35.82 30.15 17.25
C SER A 89 -36.36 28.75 16.96
N LEU A 90 -37.68 28.55 17.02
CA LEU A 90 -38.30 27.25 16.76
C LEU A 90 -38.31 26.92 15.25
N ALA A 91 -38.50 27.93 14.40
CA ALA A 91 -38.38 27.77 12.94
C ALA A 91 -36.94 27.50 12.50
N ALA A 92 -35.96 28.16 13.12
CA ALA A 92 -34.54 27.90 12.90
C ALA A 92 -34.15 26.49 13.37
N LEU A 93 -34.59 26.09 14.56
CA LEU A 93 -34.36 24.73 15.07
C LEU A 93 -34.96 23.67 14.13
N PHE A 94 -36.17 23.89 13.63
CA PHE A 94 -36.79 22.99 12.65
C PHE A 94 -35.99 22.90 11.34
N LEU A 95 -35.53 24.03 10.78
CA LEU A 95 -34.68 24.03 9.58
C LEU A 95 -33.35 23.30 9.83
N CYS A 96 -32.73 23.50 11.00
CA CYS A 96 -31.52 22.76 11.36
C CYS A 96 -31.77 21.25 11.41
N ILE A 97 -32.86 20.81 12.04
CA ILE A 97 -33.24 19.39 12.08
C ILE A 97 -33.46 18.86 10.66
N MET A 98 -34.14 19.60 9.79
CA MET A 98 -34.37 19.20 8.40
C MET A 98 -33.06 19.01 7.62
N VAL A 99 -32.12 19.95 7.73
CA VAL A 99 -30.81 19.86 7.08
C VAL A 99 -30.01 18.68 7.63
N LEU A 100 -30.06 18.42 8.94
CA LEU A 100 -29.41 17.26 9.54
C LEU A 100 -30.02 15.94 9.04
N CYS A 101 -31.34 15.84 8.97
CA CYS A 101 -32.04 14.68 8.43
C CYS A 101 -31.69 14.46 6.96
N GLU A 102 -31.72 15.52 6.13
CA GLU A 102 -31.32 15.44 4.72
C GLU A 102 -29.86 14.97 4.59
N SER A 103 -28.96 15.58 5.35
CA SER A 103 -27.54 15.22 5.34
C SER A 103 -27.32 13.77 5.76
N LEU A 104 -28.04 13.27 6.76
CA LEU A 104 -27.97 11.89 7.23
C LEU A 104 -28.50 10.92 6.15
N VAL A 105 -29.69 11.17 5.60
CA VAL A 105 -30.27 10.30 4.57
C VAL A 105 -29.40 10.30 3.31
N SER A 106 -28.93 11.47 2.88
CA SER A 106 -28.01 11.61 1.75
C SER A 106 -26.70 10.86 2.00
N SER A 107 -26.14 10.95 3.21
CA SER A 107 -24.92 10.20 3.59
C SER A 107 -25.14 8.70 3.56
N ILE A 108 -26.27 8.20 4.08
CA ILE A 108 -26.60 6.76 4.07
C ILE A 108 -26.75 6.25 2.64
N LEU A 109 -27.48 6.97 1.78
CA LEU A 109 -27.63 6.60 0.36
C LEU A 109 -26.29 6.60 -0.37
N LEU A 110 -25.48 7.63 -0.16
CA LEU A 110 -24.13 7.73 -0.74
C LEU A 110 -23.25 6.57 -0.28
N LEU A 111 -23.17 6.32 1.03
CA LEU A 111 -22.36 5.24 1.58
C LEU A 111 -22.84 3.88 1.09
N ASN A 112 -24.15 3.62 1.03
CA ASN A 112 -24.66 2.37 0.49
C ASN A 112 -24.32 2.19 -1.00
N GLN A 113 -24.42 3.27 -1.79
CA GLN A 113 -24.09 3.23 -3.22
C GLN A 113 -22.58 3.01 -3.44
N VAL A 114 -21.73 3.69 -2.67
CA VAL A 114 -20.28 3.44 -2.68
C VAL A 114 -19.99 2.01 -2.24
N GLY A 115 -20.63 1.52 -1.18
CA GLY A 115 -20.46 0.15 -0.69
C GLY A 115 -20.88 -0.92 -1.69
N LYS A 116 -21.91 -0.67 -2.51
CA LYS A 116 -22.32 -1.58 -3.59
C LYS A 116 -21.35 -1.59 -4.78
N ASN A 117 -20.76 -0.44 -5.10
CA ASN A 117 -19.95 -0.28 -6.32
C ASN A 117 -18.45 -0.46 -6.10
N GLU A 118 -17.93 0.01 -4.98
CA GLU A 118 -16.49 0.00 -4.63
C GLU A 118 -16.18 -1.03 -3.52
N GLY A 119 -17.19 -1.43 -2.72
CA GLY A 119 -17.00 -2.30 -1.57
C GLY A 119 -16.43 -1.58 -0.35
N PHE A 120 -16.71 -2.12 0.84
CA PHE A 120 -16.01 -1.77 2.07
C PHE A 120 -15.50 -3.02 2.73
N THR A 121 -14.26 -2.99 3.22
CA THR A 121 -13.74 -4.05 4.09
C THR A 121 -14.55 -4.06 5.39
N SER A 122 -15.04 -5.23 5.79
CA SER A 122 -15.77 -5.38 7.05
C SER A 122 -14.85 -5.11 8.25
N HIS A 123 -15.42 -4.66 9.37
CA HIS A 123 -14.68 -4.52 10.62
C HIS A 123 -13.99 -5.85 11.01
N GLU A 124 -14.72 -6.96 10.90
CA GLU A 124 -14.19 -8.31 11.13
C GLU A 124 -13.01 -8.64 10.20
N GLY A 125 -13.05 -8.19 8.94
CA GLY A 125 -11.92 -8.32 8.01
C GLY A 125 -10.63 -7.68 8.56
N TYR A 126 -10.72 -6.59 9.32
CA TYR A 126 -9.58 -5.98 10.00
C TYR A 126 -9.23 -6.68 11.32
N THR A 127 -10.22 -6.97 12.17
CA THR A 127 -9.97 -7.38 13.56
C THR A 127 -9.91 -8.89 13.80
N GLY A 128 -10.40 -9.71 12.87
CA GLY A 128 -10.65 -11.13 13.10
C GLY A 128 -9.42 -11.96 13.47
N ASP A 129 -8.26 -11.65 12.90
CA ASP A 129 -6.99 -12.32 13.20
C ASP A 129 -6.02 -11.47 14.03
N LEU A 130 -6.42 -10.23 14.37
CA LEU A 130 -5.51 -9.24 14.97
C LEU A 130 -4.94 -9.75 16.28
N ALA A 131 -5.80 -10.16 17.21
CA ALA A 131 -5.38 -10.65 18.53
C ALA A 131 -4.49 -11.90 18.43
N ALA A 132 -4.87 -12.88 17.60
CA ALA A 132 -4.11 -14.11 17.45
C ALA A 132 -2.69 -13.84 16.91
N VAL A 133 -2.58 -13.00 15.89
CA VAL A 133 -1.30 -12.62 15.29
C VAL A 133 -0.46 -11.75 16.24
N THR A 134 -1.05 -10.73 16.88
CA THR A 134 -0.30 -9.86 17.79
C THR A 134 0.21 -10.60 19.00
N ASN A 135 -0.55 -11.57 19.54
CA ASN A 135 -0.10 -12.41 20.65
C ASN A 135 1.16 -13.21 20.29
N VAL A 136 1.24 -13.75 19.06
CA VAL A 136 2.45 -14.43 18.58
C VAL A 136 3.61 -13.46 18.44
N ILE A 137 3.38 -12.27 17.86
CA ILE A 137 4.42 -11.24 17.72
C ILE A 137 4.95 -10.79 19.08
N GLU A 138 4.09 -10.56 20.06
CA GLU A 138 4.47 -10.18 21.42
C GLU A 138 5.27 -11.28 22.12
N ALA A 139 4.88 -12.54 21.94
CA ALA A 139 5.64 -13.68 22.42
C ALA A 139 7.03 -13.75 21.78
N VAL A 140 7.16 -13.51 20.48
CA VAL A 140 8.47 -13.43 19.82
C VAL A 140 9.30 -12.27 20.39
N LYS A 141 8.73 -11.07 20.54
CA LYS A 141 9.43 -9.91 21.15
C LYS A 141 9.92 -10.18 22.56
N LYS A 142 9.19 -10.97 23.34
CA LYS A 142 9.55 -11.36 24.71
C LYS A 142 10.70 -12.37 24.74
N ASN A 143 10.66 -13.37 23.87
CA ASN A 143 11.64 -14.46 23.85
C ASN A 143 12.92 -14.11 23.06
N ASP A 144 12.82 -13.23 22.07
CA ASP A 144 13.94 -12.70 21.27
C ASP A 144 13.87 -11.16 21.25
N PRO A 145 14.47 -10.46 22.23
CA PRO A 145 14.44 -9.00 22.31
C PRO A 145 15.40 -8.31 21.33
N GLY A 146 16.12 -9.07 20.49
CA GLY A 146 17.05 -8.55 19.51
C GLY A 146 16.36 -7.79 18.36
N PHE A 147 17.16 -7.36 17.39
CA PHE A 147 16.61 -6.91 16.11
C PHE A 147 16.33 -8.11 15.22
N TRP A 148 15.13 -8.17 14.66
CA TRP A 148 14.74 -9.14 13.66
C TRP A 148 13.66 -8.54 12.77
N ARG A 149 13.53 -9.12 11.57
CA ARG A 149 12.36 -8.90 10.72
C ARG A 149 11.45 -10.13 10.71
N LEU A 150 10.18 -9.87 10.50
CA LEU A 150 9.12 -10.85 10.44
C LEU A 150 8.26 -10.57 9.21
N GLU A 151 7.65 -11.61 8.63
CA GLU A 151 6.63 -11.46 7.59
C GLU A 151 5.43 -12.36 7.87
N ILE A 152 4.26 -11.96 7.37
CA ILE A 152 3.00 -12.66 7.61
C ILE A 152 2.38 -13.09 6.28
N LEU A 153 2.06 -14.38 6.17
CA LEU A 153 1.47 -14.97 4.97
C LEU A 153 0.17 -15.75 5.28
N PRO A 154 -0.83 -15.71 4.39
CA PRO A 154 -0.96 -14.72 3.33
C PRO A 154 -1.11 -13.30 3.93
N ALA A 155 -0.57 -12.31 3.22
CA ALA A 155 -0.70 -10.91 3.61
C ALA A 155 -2.17 -10.48 3.57
N LYS A 156 -2.62 -9.71 4.57
CA LYS A 156 -3.96 -9.11 4.58
C LYS A 156 -3.99 -7.82 3.74
N SER A 157 -2.93 -7.03 3.83
CA SER A 157 -2.76 -5.75 3.14
C SER A 157 -1.30 -5.54 2.74
N THR A 158 -1.04 -4.48 1.97
CA THR A 158 0.32 -4.06 1.59
C THR A 158 1.06 -3.37 2.75
N ASP A 159 0.38 -3.11 3.87
CA ASP A 159 0.96 -2.47 5.07
C ASP A 159 0.76 -3.31 6.34
N ASP A 160 0.79 -4.65 6.20
CA ASP A 160 0.72 -5.57 7.33
C ASP A 160 1.74 -5.27 8.45
N PRO A 161 2.99 -4.86 8.16
CA PRO A 161 3.93 -4.45 9.21
C PRO A 161 3.40 -3.33 10.12
N ALA A 162 2.69 -2.36 9.55
CA ALA A 162 2.07 -1.27 10.30
C ALA A 162 0.79 -1.75 11.02
N LEU A 163 -0.01 -2.60 10.37
CA LEU A 163 -1.25 -3.13 10.93
C LEU A 163 -1.02 -3.98 12.19
N TYR A 164 -0.02 -4.87 12.15
CA TYR A 164 0.29 -5.79 13.25
C TYR A 164 1.49 -5.36 14.11
N ASN A 165 2.10 -4.21 13.79
CA ASN A 165 3.22 -3.62 14.53
C ASN A 165 4.45 -4.54 14.66
N TYR A 166 5.02 -4.94 13.52
CA TYR A 166 6.28 -5.67 13.43
C TYR A 166 7.23 -5.03 12.41
N ASN A 167 8.51 -5.40 12.47
CA ASN A 167 9.51 -4.97 11.48
C ASN A 167 9.41 -5.86 10.23
N GLY A 168 8.82 -5.37 9.15
CA GLY A 168 8.72 -6.09 7.87
C GLY A 168 9.29 -5.31 6.69
N LEU A 169 9.21 -5.91 5.50
CA LEU A 169 9.52 -5.34 4.20
C LEU A 169 8.28 -4.77 3.52
N THR A 170 7.14 -5.44 3.62
CA THR A 170 5.92 -5.07 2.87
C THR A 170 5.46 -3.64 3.21
N ILE A 171 5.40 -2.76 2.21
CA ILE A 171 5.00 -1.36 2.40
C ILE A 171 4.37 -0.76 1.14
N PHE A 172 3.34 0.06 1.34
CA PHE A 172 2.85 1.05 0.41
C PHE A 172 2.85 2.42 1.09
N SER A 173 3.71 3.32 0.66
CA SER A 173 3.69 4.69 1.17
C SER A 173 4.21 5.67 0.14
N SER A 174 3.53 6.80 -0.01
CA SER A 174 3.98 7.90 -0.87
C SER A 174 5.34 8.49 -0.48
N THR A 175 5.88 8.13 0.70
CA THR A 175 7.22 8.52 1.15
C THR A 175 8.30 7.50 0.77
N VAL A 176 7.95 6.33 0.25
CA VAL A 176 8.93 5.34 -0.25
C VAL A 176 9.64 5.92 -1.46
N ASN A 177 10.95 5.80 -1.47
CA ASN A 177 11.78 6.28 -2.57
C ASN A 177 11.65 5.35 -3.79
N LYS A 178 11.45 5.94 -4.98
CA LYS A 178 11.28 5.21 -6.24
C LYS A 178 12.44 4.24 -6.53
N PRO A 179 13.71 4.68 -6.48
CA PRO A 179 14.87 3.80 -6.54
C PRO A 179 14.82 2.58 -5.62
N THR A 180 14.33 2.71 -4.37
CA THR A 180 14.18 1.58 -3.45
C THR A 180 13.13 0.59 -3.96
N ALA A 181 11.96 1.07 -4.36
CA ALA A 181 10.92 0.21 -4.93
C ALA A 181 11.38 -0.51 -6.20
N GLN A 182 12.13 0.18 -7.07
CA GLN A 182 12.72 -0.40 -8.27
C GLN A 182 13.79 -1.44 -7.93
N SER A 183 14.66 -1.17 -6.94
CA SER A 183 15.69 -2.11 -6.52
C SER A 183 15.09 -3.38 -5.91
N MET A 184 14.03 -3.26 -5.09
CA MET A 184 13.29 -4.42 -4.58
C MET A 184 12.75 -5.29 -5.71
N ARG A 185 12.20 -4.68 -6.76
CA ARG A 185 11.72 -5.42 -7.93
C ARG A 185 12.84 -6.07 -8.73
N ASN A 186 13.97 -5.40 -8.88
CA ASN A 186 15.16 -5.97 -9.51
C ASN A 186 15.71 -7.17 -8.72
N MET A 187 15.44 -7.27 -7.42
CA MET A 187 15.77 -8.44 -6.59
C MET A 187 14.68 -9.53 -6.59
N GLY A 188 13.61 -9.36 -7.37
CA GLY A 188 12.55 -10.37 -7.57
C GLY A 188 11.28 -10.16 -6.75
N PHE A 189 11.22 -9.15 -5.87
CA PHE A 189 10.01 -8.85 -5.10
C PHE A 189 8.93 -8.19 -5.97
N HIS A 190 7.67 -8.45 -5.62
CA HIS A 190 6.54 -7.75 -6.24
C HIS A 190 6.44 -6.29 -5.76
N GLY A 191 6.08 -5.36 -6.64
CA GLY A 191 5.88 -3.95 -6.29
C GLY A 191 5.53 -3.09 -7.50
N ASN A 192 5.09 -1.84 -7.29
CA ASN A 192 4.63 -0.95 -8.37
C ASN A 192 5.74 -0.08 -8.99
N ASN A 193 7.02 -0.28 -8.63
CA ASN A 193 8.18 0.51 -9.10
C ASN A 193 8.15 2.01 -8.74
N ILE A 194 7.24 2.45 -7.87
CA ILE A 194 7.08 3.88 -7.54
C ILE A 194 7.19 4.07 -6.04
N ASN A 195 6.32 3.44 -5.27
CA ASN A 195 6.15 3.74 -3.85
C ASN A 195 5.65 2.53 -3.04
N SER A 196 5.76 1.33 -3.60
CA SER A 196 5.44 0.08 -2.91
C SER A 196 6.27 -1.10 -3.35
N TYR A 197 6.47 -2.01 -2.39
CA TYR A 197 7.03 -3.34 -2.60
C TYR A 197 6.50 -4.28 -1.51
N LYS A 198 6.37 -5.57 -1.84
CA LYS A 198 5.72 -6.58 -1.00
C LYS A 198 6.63 -7.77 -0.80
N TYR A 199 6.54 -8.38 0.38
CA TYR A 199 7.10 -9.70 0.64
C TYR A 199 6.24 -10.77 -0.04
N VAL A 200 6.38 -10.85 -1.35
CA VAL A 200 5.77 -11.86 -2.21
C VAL A 200 6.89 -12.37 -3.11
N ASN A 201 6.94 -13.70 -3.27
CA ASN A 201 7.96 -14.39 -4.05
C ASN A 201 9.40 -14.24 -3.47
N SER A 202 9.52 -14.30 -2.15
CA SER A 202 10.83 -14.39 -1.51
C SER A 202 11.51 -15.73 -1.81
N THR A 203 12.82 -15.67 -2.02
CA THR A 203 13.72 -16.82 -2.05
C THR A 203 14.41 -16.98 -0.71
N ALA A 204 14.98 -18.16 -0.44
CA ALA A 204 15.78 -18.38 0.77
C ALA A 204 16.95 -17.38 0.86
N LEU A 205 17.55 -17.04 -0.29
CA LEU A 205 18.60 -16.03 -0.38
C LEU A 205 18.11 -14.61 -0.04
N THR A 206 16.93 -14.19 -0.53
CA THR A 206 16.37 -12.89 -0.15
C THR A 206 15.98 -12.85 1.32
N ASP A 207 15.48 -13.95 1.88
CA ASP A 207 15.16 -14.03 3.31
C ASP A 207 16.41 -13.86 4.17
N MET A 208 17.51 -14.50 3.78
CA MET A 208 18.83 -14.33 4.41
C MET A 208 19.31 -12.88 4.33
N LEU A 209 19.40 -12.31 3.13
CA LEU A 209 19.97 -10.97 2.88
C LEU A 209 19.18 -9.85 3.56
N PHE A 210 17.85 -9.97 3.61
CA PHE A 210 16.97 -8.99 4.25
C PHE A 210 16.71 -9.25 5.74
N GLY A 211 17.22 -10.34 6.28
CA GLY A 211 17.11 -10.66 7.69
C GLY A 211 15.71 -11.07 8.13
N ILE A 212 14.99 -11.80 7.27
CA ILE A 212 13.67 -12.37 7.59
C ILE A 212 13.90 -13.59 8.48
N ARG A 213 13.93 -13.32 9.79
CA ARG A 213 14.19 -14.33 10.82
C ARG A 213 12.94 -15.08 11.24
N TYR A 214 11.79 -14.43 11.16
CA TYR A 214 10.51 -15.02 11.55
C TYR A 214 9.48 -14.94 10.44
N ARG A 215 8.57 -15.91 10.41
CA ARG A 215 7.41 -15.87 9.54
C ARG A 215 6.19 -16.45 10.23
N ILE A 216 5.06 -15.77 10.08
CA ILE A 216 3.76 -16.24 10.56
C ILE A 216 2.96 -16.73 9.36
N SER A 217 2.50 -17.99 9.38
CA SER A 217 1.55 -18.52 8.39
C SER A 217 0.19 -18.66 9.04
N LYS A 218 -0.82 -17.94 8.54
CA LYS A 218 -2.13 -17.83 9.21
C LYS A 218 -2.89 -19.15 9.21
N ASN A 219 -2.93 -19.84 8.08
CA ASN A 219 -3.90 -20.92 7.84
C ASN A 219 -3.28 -22.21 7.27
N GLN A 220 -1.96 -22.25 7.08
CA GLN A 220 -1.32 -23.40 6.41
C GLN A 220 0.03 -23.72 7.04
N SER A 221 0.28 -25.00 7.30
CA SER A 221 1.64 -25.45 7.59
C SER A 221 2.47 -25.46 6.30
N TRP A 222 3.73 -25.08 6.41
CA TRP A 222 4.68 -25.07 5.30
C TRP A 222 5.76 -26.10 5.57
N ASN A 223 6.07 -26.90 4.55
CA ASN A 223 7.16 -27.86 4.60
C ASN A 223 8.28 -27.35 3.68
N ASP A 224 9.17 -26.55 4.26
CA ASP A 224 10.30 -25.96 3.56
C ASP A 224 11.50 -25.98 4.51
N PRO A 225 12.62 -26.62 4.13
CA PRO A 225 13.74 -26.84 5.04
C PRO A 225 14.43 -25.56 5.52
N ARG A 226 14.20 -24.39 4.88
CA ARG A 226 14.72 -23.11 5.38
C ARG A 226 14.01 -22.62 6.65
N TRP A 227 12.92 -23.28 7.07
CA TRP A 227 12.06 -22.84 8.17
C TRP A 227 11.88 -23.93 9.23
N THR A 228 12.25 -23.61 10.47
CA THR A 228 11.93 -24.41 11.65
C THR A 228 10.58 -23.99 12.22
N ASN A 229 9.60 -24.90 12.28
CA ASN A 229 8.31 -24.65 12.91
C ASN A 229 8.47 -24.60 14.43
N LEU A 230 8.11 -23.48 15.05
CA LEU A 230 8.17 -23.30 16.50
C LEU A 230 6.82 -23.61 17.13
N ALA A 231 6.81 -24.49 18.14
CA ALA A 231 5.58 -24.81 18.84
C ALA A 231 5.08 -23.59 19.64
N MET A 232 3.82 -23.23 19.47
CA MET A 232 3.20 -22.08 20.15
C MET A 232 3.33 -22.15 21.68
N THR A 233 3.27 -23.35 22.25
CA THR A 233 3.44 -23.58 23.68
C THR A 233 4.85 -23.24 24.17
N GLU A 234 5.87 -23.46 23.35
CA GLU A 234 7.27 -23.19 23.72
C GLU A 234 7.56 -21.68 23.80
N ILE A 235 6.85 -20.87 23.02
CA ILE A 235 6.96 -19.42 23.05
C ILE A 235 5.99 -18.76 24.04
N GLY A 236 5.20 -19.56 24.78
CA GLY A 236 4.26 -19.07 25.79
C GLY A 236 2.94 -18.52 25.23
N VAL A 237 2.54 -18.96 24.04
CA VAL A 237 1.23 -18.63 23.44
C VAL A 237 0.24 -19.76 23.73
N ASN A 238 -0.90 -19.42 24.33
CA ASN A 238 -1.97 -20.39 24.58
C ASN A 238 -2.58 -20.85 23.25
N VAL A 239 -2.74 -22.17 23.10
CA VAL A 239 -3.23 -22.79 21.88
C VAL A 239 -4.75 -22.90 21.91
N ASP A 240 -5.45 -22.14 21.07
CA ASP A 240 -6.89 -22.30 20.81
C ASP A 240 -7.10 -23.11 19.52
N GLY A 241 -6.67 -24.38 19.56
CA GLY A 241 -6.83 -25.35 18.46
C GLY A 241 -6.49 -24.79 17.06
N ASP A 242 -7.43 -24.94 16.12
CA ASP A 242 -7.29 -24.59 14.70
C ASP A 242 -7.21 -23.07 14.40
N LYS A 243 -7.32 -22.18 15.40
CA LYS A 243 -7.36 -20.73 15.19
C LYS A 243 -6.01 -20.04 15.28
N ASN A 244 -4.99 -20.72 15.80
CA ASN A 244 -3.68 -20.10 15.97
C ASN A 244 -2.85 -20.19 14.69
N PRO A 245 -2.16 -19.11 14.32
CA PRO A 245 -1.26 -19.14 13.19
C PRO A 245 0.01 -19.95 13.54
N TYR A 246 0.69 -20.46 12.52
CA TYR A 246 1.97 -21.16 12.65
C TYR A 246 3.11 -20.15 12.67
N LEU A 247 4.11 -20.35 13.53
CA LEU A 247 5.33 -19.52 13.59
C LEU A 247 6.52 -20.34 13.10
N TYR A 248 7.28 -19.74 12.21
CA TYR A 248 8.49 -20.30 11.66
C TYR A 248 9.68 -19.41 11.98
N LYS A 249 10.84 -20.04 12.20
CA LYS A 249 12.13 -19.39 12.41
C LYS A 249 13.10 -19.78 11.31
N ASN A 250 13.84 -18.80 10.79
CA ASN A 250 14.99 -18.96 9.93
C ASN A 250 16.24 -18.56 10.71
N ASP A 251 17.14 -19.50 10.94
CA ASP A 251 18.41 -19.26 11.65
C ASP A 251 19.48 -18.62 10.76
N GLU A 252 19.33 -18.73 9.43
CA GLU A 252 20.21 -18.16 8.42
C GLU A 252 19.70 -16.79 7.96
N ALA A 253 19.37 -15.92 8.92
CA ALA A 253 18.90 -14.56 8.67
C ALA A 253 19.97 -13.54 9.11
N LEU A 254 20.49 -12.75 8.16
CA LEU A 254 21.45 -11.69 8.49
C LEU A 254 20.80 -10.55 9.27
N THR A 255 21.61 -9.75 9.94
CA THR A 255 21.16 -8.50 10.54
C THR A 255 21.06 -7.39 9.46
N PRO A 256 20.47 -6.21 9.73
CA PRO A 256 20.14 -5.27 8.66
C PRO A 256 21.36 -4.60 8.02
N LEU A 257 22.56 -4.77 8.60
CA LEU A 257 23.82 -4.25 8.09
C LEU A 257 24.85 -5.38 8.00
N TRP A 258 25.59 -5.45 6.90
CA TRP A 258 26.68 -6.40 6.69
C TRP A 258 27.78 -5.82 5.79
N PHE A 259 28.99 -6.36 5.91
CA PHE A 259 30.16 -5.82 5.21
C PHE A 259 30.12 -6.11 3.71
N ILE A 260 30.53 -5.12 2.90
CA ILE A 260 30.90 -5.26 1.50
C ILE A 260 32.28 -4.64 1.26
N HIS A 261 33.02 -5.21 0.32
CA HIS A 261 34.31 -4.70 -0.12
C HIS A 261 34.23 -3.86 -1.40
N GLU A 262 33.12 -3.94 -2.12
CA GLU A 262 32.87 -3.17 -3.33
C GLU A 262 32.49 -1.72 -3.02
N GLU A 263 32.90 -0.81 -3.91
CA GLU A 263 32.48 0.59 -3.83
C GLU A 263 30.96 0.69 -4.11
N PRO A 264 30.19 1.47 -3.33
CA PRO A 264 28.73 1.58 -3.50
C PRO A 264 28.27 1.96 -4.92
N ASP A 265 29.09 2.71 -5.66
CA ASP A 265 28.82 3.10 -7.05
C ASP A 265 29.09 1.99 -8.08
N SER A 266 29.91 0.98 -7.74
CA SER A 266 30.14 -0.21 -8.58
C SER A 266 28.98 -1.22 -8.48
N LEU A 267 28.22 -1.19 -7.38
CA LEU A 267 27.16 -2.15 -7.10
C LEU A 267 25.90 -1.94 -7.98
N ARG A 268 25.81 -2.72 -9.07
CA ARG A 268 24.84 -2.54 -10.16
C ARG A 268 23.64 -3.52 -10.09
N LEU A 269 22.72 -3.31 -9.15
CA LEU A 269 21.46 -4.08 -8.98
C LEU A 269 20.34 -3.73 -10.01
N ARG A 270 20.67 -3.68 -11.30
CA ARG A 270 19.72 -3.31 -12.39
C ARG A 270 19.67 -4.30 -13.54
N SER A 271 20.20 -5.50 -13.37
CA SER A 271 20.02 -6.58 -14.34
C SER A 271 18.53 -6.91 -14.47
N GLN A 272 18.08 -7.27 -15.67
CA GLN A 272 16.75 -7.85 -15.88
C GLN A 272 16.61 -9.20 -15.20
N ASN A 273 17.72 -9.93 -15.03
CA ASN A 273 17.76 -11.17 -14.30
C ASN A 273 17.92 -10.89 -12.79
N ALA A 274 16.89 -11.19 -11.98
CA ALA A 274 16.99 -10.96 -10.54
C ALA A 274 18.08 -11.81 -9.86
N PHE A 275 18.34 -13.01 -10.36
CA PHE A 275 19.39 -13.90 -9.85
C PHE A 275 20.77 -13.26 -9.96
N GLU A 276 21.02 -12.52 -11.04
CA GLU A 276 22.25 -11.74 -11.22
C GLU A 276 22.40 -10.64 -10.17
N ASN A 277 21.31 -9.93 -9.87
CA ASN A 277 21.34 -8.87 -8.86
C ASN A 277 21.63 -9.44 -7.46
N LEU A 278 21.06 -10.61 -7.13
CA LEU A 278 21.34 -11.31 -5.87
C LEU A 278 22.77 -11.85 -5.82
N GLN A 279 23.26 -12.44 -6.91
CA GLN A 279 24.64 -12.92 -7.04
C GLN A 279 25.64 -11.76 -6.89
N THR A 280 25.31 -10.59 -7.43
CA THR A 280 26.13 -9.37 -7.30
C THR A 280 26.26 -8.94 -5.83
N LEU A 281 25.17 -9.01 -5.04
CA LEU A 281 25.22 -8.70 -3.61
C LEU A 281 26.11 -9.68 -2.84
N LEU A 282 26.02 -10.98 -3.15
CA LEU A 282 26.87 -12.01 -2.55
C LEU A 282 28.35 -11.78 -2.87
N THR A 283 28.68 -11.55 -4.14
CA THR A 283 30.07 -11.29 -4.54
C THR A 283 30.61 -9.99 -3.99
N ALA A 284 29.75 -8.99 -3.71
CA ALA A 284 30.17 -7.76 -3.06
C ALA A 284 30.47 -7.95 -1.57
N ALA A 285 29.84 -8.95 -0.93
CA ALA A 285 30.20 -9.37 0.41
C ALA A 285 31.55 -10.11 0.39
N ASP A 286 31.63 -11.18 -0.41
CA ASP A 286 32.85 -11.97 -0.59
C ASP A 286 32.91 -12.58 -2.02
N PRO A 287 34.01 -12.41 -2.78
CA PRO A 287 34.11 -12.94 -4.14
C PRO A 287 34.01 -14.46 -4.21
N SER A 288 34.30 -15.19 -3.12
CA SER A 288 34.20 -16.65 -3.08
C SER A 288 32.77 -17.17 -3.21
N LEU A 289 31.77 -16.29 -3.13
CA LEU A 289 30.35 -16.62 -3.21
C LEU A 289 29.79 -16.55 -4.64
N SER A 290 30.64 -16.42 -5.67
CA SER A 290 30.25 -16.25 -7.08
C SER A 290 29.45 -17.41 -7.69
N ASP A 291 29.44 -18.57 -7.04
CA ASP A 291 28.82 -19.83 -7.45
C ASP A 291 27.66 -20.25 -6.52
N VAL A 292 27.20 -19.37 -5.62
CA VAL A 292 26.07 -19.69 -4.71
C VAL A 292 24.74 -19.73 -5.47
N VAL A 293 24.54 -18.83 -6.44
CA VAL A 293 23.35 -18.83 -7.29
C VAL A 293 23.66 -19.62 -8.56
N ASN A 294 23.10 -20.83 -8.65
CA ASN A 294 23.35 -21.72 -9.78
C ASN A 294 22.35 -21.44 -10.89
N PHE A 295 22.80 -20.76 -11.96
CA PHE A 295 21.97 -20.53 -13.13
C PHE A 295 21.72 -21.85 -13.87
N GLN A 296 20.44 -22.12 -14.18
CA GLN A 296 20.03 -23.39 -14.75
C GLN A 296 19.65 -23.27 -16.21
N LYS A 297 19.98 -24.31 -16.96
CA LYS A 297 19.51 -24.48 -18.32
C LYS A 297 18.02 -24.82 -18.31
N ILE A 298 17.26 -24.14 -19.16
CA ILE A 298 15.84 -24.40 -19.36
C ILE A 298 15.67 -25.25 -20.62
N GLU A 299 14.96 -26.37 -20.51
CA GLU A 299 14.58 -27.20 -21.64
C GLU A 299 13.13 -26.92 -22.06
N VAL A 300 12.90 -26.76 -23.37
CA VAL A 300 11.55 -26.52 -23.90
C VAL A 300 10.87 -27.85 -24.16
N LEU A 301 9.73 -28.09 -23.52
CA LEU A 301 8.91 -29.29 -23.73
C LEU A 301 7.97 -29.10 -24.93
N SER A 302 7.25 -27.98 -24.96
CA SER A 302 6.28 -27.68 -26.02
C SER A 302 6.04 -26.16 -26.14
N GLY A 303 5.58 -25.72 -27.31
CA GLY A 303 5.26 -24.33 -27.58
C GLY A 303 4.13 -24.20 -28.60
N LEU A 304 3.32 -23.15 -28.46
CA LEU A 304 2.23 -22.77 -29.34
C LEU A 304 2.34 -21.27 -29.69
N ASN A 305 2.41 -20.95 -30.98
CA ASN A 305 2.57 -19.59 -31.52
C ASN A 305 3.77 -18.82 -30.93
N VAL A 306 4.83 -19.53 -30.54
CA VAL A 306 6.01 -18.97 -29.88
C VAL A 306 7.27 -19.71 -30.33
N THR A 307 8.33 -18.96 -30.60
CA THR A 307 9.62 -19.51 -31.01
C THR A 307 10.69 -19.19 -29.95
N PRO A 308 11.34 -20.21 -29.36
CA PRO A 308 12.48 -19.98 -28.47
C PRO A 308 13.67 -19.47 -29.27
N ARG A 309 14.33 -18.41 -28.79
CA ARG A 309 15.63 -17.97 -29.30
C ARG A 309 16.76 -18.61 -28.50
N ALA A 310 17.93 -18.71 -29.12
CA ALA A 310 19.16 -19.06 -28.40
C ALA A 310 19.36 -18.09 -27.23
N GLY A 311 19.41 -18.66 -26.03
CA GLY A 311 19.67 -17.97 -24.78
C GLY A 311 20.86 -18.62 -24.07
N SER A 312 21.15 -18.14 -22.86
CA SER A 312 22.11 -18.78 -21.96
C SER A 312 21.53 -18.70 -20.55
N GLU A 313 22.01 -19.55 -19.66
CA GLU A 313 21.57 -19.66 -18.27
C GLU A 313 21.60 -18.27 -17.57
N ARG A 314 22.64 -17.49 -17.84
CA ARG A 314 22.86 -16.15 -17.28
C ARG A 314 22.05 -15.03 -17.98
N ASN A 315 21.96 -15.05 -19.32
CA ASN A 315 21.25 -14.01 -20.09
C ASN A 315 19.76 -14.30 -20.32
N GLY A 316 19.27 -15.46 -19.88
CA GLY A 316 17.89 -15.90 -20.05
C GLY A 316 17.60 -16.47 -21.43
N TYR A 317 16.40 -17.05 -21.53
CA TYR A 317 15.84 -17.68 -22.71
C TYR A 317 14.67 -16.82 -23.19
N ARG A 318 14.84 -16.18 -24.35
CA ARG A 318 13.83 -15.28 -24.92
C ARG A 318 12.87 -16.07 -25.80
N PHE A 319 11.58 -15.79 -25.65
CA PHE A 319 10.50 -16.37 -26.42
C PHE A 319 9.84 -15.27 -27.24
N ASP A 320 10.02 -15.33 -28.57
CA ASP A 320 9.39 -14.40 -29.50
C ASP A 320 8.06 -14.98 -30.01
N LEU A 321 7.09 -14.11 -30.26
CA LEU A 321 5.80 -14.52 -30.78
C LEU A 321 5.91 -14.84 -32.28
N GLU A 322 5.23 -15.89 -32.72
CA GLU A 322 5.00 -16.15 -34.14
C GLU A 322 3.85 -15.29 -34.67
N ASN A 323 2.85 -15.02 -33.83
CA ASN A 323 1.72 -14.14 -34.14
C ASN A 323 1.21 -13.43 -32.88
N ASN A 324 1.18 -12.08 -32.90
CA ASN A 324 0.76 -11.25 -31.77
C ASN A 324 -0.75 -11.07 -31.62
N LYS A 325 -1.56 -11.83 -32.36
CA LYS A 325 -3.03 -11.84 -32.29
C LYS A 325 -3.60 -13.22 -31.95
N LYS A 326 -2.76 -14.12 -31.45
CA LYS A 326 -3.16 -15.46 -31.03
C LYS A 326 -2.68 -15.71 -29.61
N ASP A 327 -3.38 -16.59 -28.92
CA ASP A 327 -2.91 -17.12 -27.65
C ASP A 327 -1.54 -17.78 -27.85
N THR A 328 -0.64 -17.53 -26.90
CA THR A 328 0.70 -18.10 -26.89
C THR A 328 0.89 -18.93 -25.64
N GLN A 329 1.55 -20.06 -25.79
CA GLN A 329 1.83 -20.97 -24.68
C GLN A 329 3.23 -21.55 -24.84
N VAL A 330 3.95 -21.71 -23.73
CA VAL A 330 5.17 -22.50 -23.69
C VAL A 330 5.19 -23.32 -22.41
N THR A 331 5.61 -24.57 -22.51
CA THR A 331 5.92 -25.41 -21.37
C THR A 331 7.41 -25.71 -21.39
N VAL A 332 8.07 -25.41 -20.29
CA VAL A 332 9.49 -25.65 -20.09
C VAL A 332 9.72 -26.48 -18.83
N TYR A 333 10.84 -27.16 -18.74
CA TYR A 333 11.19 -27.94 -17.55
C TYR A 333 12.67 -27.84 -17.21
N ILE A 334 12.97 -28.26 -15.98
CA ILE A 334 14.32 -28.40 -15.44
C ILE A 334 14.38 -29.74 -14.72
N ASP A 335 15.37 -30.55 -15.08
CA ASP A 335 15.72 -31.76 -14.33
C ASP A 335 16.60 -31.39 -13.13
N VAL A 336 16.16 -31.77 -11.94
CA VAL A 336 16.84 -31.41 -10.68
C VAL A 336 17.93 -32.43 -10.40
N THR A 337 19.18 -32.01 -10.44
CA THR A 337 20.33 -32.91 -10.24
C THR A 337 20.77 -33.05 -8.78
N GLU A 338 20.34 -32.12 -7.92
CA GLU A 338 20.69 -32.09 -6.50
C GLU A 338 19.57 -31.46 -5.66
N ASP A 339 19.46 -31.87 -4.40
CA ASP A 339 18.50 -31.32 -3.44
C ASP A 339 18.66 -29.80 -3.27
N SER A 340 17.68 -29.03 -3.74
CA SER A 340 17.81 -27.57 -3.83
C SER A 340 16.46 -26.86 -3.94
N TRP A 341 16.42 -25.58 -3.57
CA TRP A 341 15.30 -24.71 -3.92
C TRP A 341 15.38 -24.32 -5.39
N GLN A 342 14.26 -24.43 -6.10
CA GLN A 342 14.14 -24.16 -7.53
C GLN A 342 13.38 -22.86 -7.77
N TYR A 343 13.93 -21.98 -8.61
CA TYR A 343 13.36 -20.67 -8.88
C TYR A 343 13.27 -20.37 -10.38
N PHE A 344 12.22 -19.64 -10.74
CA PHE A 344 12.10 -19.00 -12.06
C PHE A 344 11.93 -17.50 -11.92
N HIS A 345 12.41 -16.75 -12.90
CA HIS A 345 12.08 -15.33 -13.07
C HIS A 345 11.58 -15.15 -14.49
N ILE A 346 10.44 -14.50 -14.64
CA ILE A 346 9.89 -14.15 -15.96
C ILE A 346 9.88 -12.64 -16.14
N ASP A 347 10.56 -12.15 -17.17
CA ASP A 347 10.46 -10.75 -17.59
C ASP A 347 9.33 -10.61 -18.61
N THR A 348 8.19 -10.11 -18.14
CA THR A 348 6.97 -9.87 -18.93
C THR A 348 6.41 -8.47 -18.66
N SER A 349 5.73 -7.90 -19.66
CA SER A 349 5.09 -6.58 -19.60
C SER A 349 3.57 -6.62 -19.68
N ARG A 350 3.00 -7.81 -19.87
CA ARG A 350 1.57 -8.05 -20.08
C ARG A 350 1.06 -9.19 -19.22
N ARG A 351 -0.26 -9.34 -19.17
CA ARG A 351 -0.88 -10.40 -18.39
C ARG A 351 -0.39 -11.76 -18.89
N THR A 352 0.19 -12.52 -17.98
CA THR A 352 0.79 -13.82 -18.23
C THR A 352 0.30 -14.77 -17.16
N GLU A 353 -0.41 -15.81 -17.57
CA GLU A 353 -0.77 -16.92 -16.70
C GLU A 353 0.43 -17.86 -16.56
N ILE A 354 0.77 -18.21 -15.34
CA ILE A 354 1.86 -19.11 -15.02
C ILE A 354 1.34 -20.25 -14.19
N ARG A 355 1.77 -21.48 -14.51
CA ARG A 355 1.60 -22.65 -13.67
C ARG A 355 2.95 -23.32 -13.47
N VAL A 356 3.30 -23.64 -12.23
CA VAL A 356 4.52 -24.39 -11.90
C VAL A 356 4.17 -25.57 -11.02
N TRP A 357 4.78 -26.72 -11.31
CA TRP A 357 4.58 -27.95 -10.54
C TRP A 357 5.83 -28.81 -10.56
N ARG A 358 5.86 -29.79 -9.66
CA ARG A 358 6.89 -30.82 -9.57
C ARG A 358 6.29 -32.14 -10.03
N GLU A 359 7.02 -32.95 -10.77
CA GLU A 359 6.46 -34.19 -11.32
C GLU A 359 6.21 -35.24 -10.22
N SER A 360 7.04 -35.30 -9.17
CA SER A 360 6.78 -36.17 -8.00
C SER A 360 5.46 -35.85 -7.27
N ASP A 361 5.00 -34.62 -7.43
CA ASP A 361 3.79 -34.11 -6.80
C ASP A 361 2.53 -34.31 -7.66
N ASN A 362 2.72 -34.81 -8.89
CA ASN A 362 1.74 -34.79 -9.96
C ASN A 362 1.32 -36.23 -10.33
N GLU A 363 0.72 -36.96 -9.38
CA GLU A 363 -0.23 -37.98 -9.79
C GLU A 363 -1.40 -37.23 -10.45
N PHE A 364 -1.59 -37.40 -11.77
CA PHE A 364 -2.64 -36.80 -12.62
C PHE A 364 -2.35 -35.40 -13.23
N TYR A 365 -1.47 -35.33 -14.23
CA TYR A 365 -1.67 -34.39 -15.34
C TYR A 365 -1.91 -35.17 -16.63
N VAL A 366 -3.13 -35.08 -17.15
CA VAL A 366 -3.49 -35.50 -18.51
C VAL A 366 -3.47 -34.23 -19.35
N GLU A 367 -2.69 -34.20 -20.43
CA GLU A 367 -2.76 -33.14 -21.42
C GLU A 367 -4.23 -32.91 -21.81
N PRO A 368 -4.72 -31.66 -21.94
CA PRO A 368 -5.97 -31.45 -22.64
C PRO A 368 -5.73 -31.86 -24.10
N THR A 369 -6.11 -33.09 -24.44
CA THR A 369 -6.29 -33.50 -25.83
C THR A 369 -7.20 -32.46 -26.47
N THR A 370 -6.71 -31.87 -27.55
CA THR A 370 -7.44 -30.96 -28.43
C THR A 370 -8.89 -31.41 -28.56
N VAL A 371 -9.82 -30.69 -27.93
CA VAL A 371 -11.23 -30.86 -28.22
C VAL A 371 -11.41 -30.31 -29.63
N THR A 372 -11.50 -31.22 -30.59
CA THR A 372 -12.05 -30.95 -31.91
C THR A 372 -13.45 -30.38 -31.72
N ASP A 373 -13.65 -29.17 -32.22
CA ASP A 373 -14.98 -28.57 -32.38
C ASP A 373 -15.90 -29.57 -33.08
N ASP A 374 -16.96 -30.01 -32.40
CA ASP A 374 -18.14 -30.57 -33.05
C ASP A 374 -19.38 -29.91 -32.41
N PRO A 375 -20.36 -29.47 -33.20
CA PRO A 375 -21.31 -28.45 -32.82
C PRO A 375 -22.42 -29.06 -31.95
N MET A 376 -22.63 -28.50 -30.76
CA MET A 376 -23.83 -28.84 -29.98
C MET A 376 -25.05 -28.12 -30.55
N ASP A 377 -25.99 -28.97 -30.94
CA ASP A 377 -27.31 -28.76 -31.51
C ASP A 377 -28.16 -27.73 -30.75
N GLU A 378 -28.66 -26.75 -31.51
CA GLU A 378 -29.69 -25.79 -31.11
C GLU A 378 -31.07 -26.48 -31.08
N SER A 379 -31.53 -26.87 -29.90
CA SER A 379 -32.97 -26.82 -29.56
C SER A 379 -33.13 -26.89 -28.04
N SER A 380 -33.55 -25.84 -27.36
CA SER A 380 -34.93 -25.43 -27.37
C SER A 380 -35.10 -24.13 -26.57
N GLU A 381 -36.01 -23.31 -27.09
CA GLU A 381 -36.68 -22.18 -26.44
C GLU A 381 -35.90 -20.87 -26.28
N LYS A 382 -35.75 -20.22 -27.44
CA LYS A 382 -36.19 -18.82 -27.58
C LYS A 382 -37.60 -18.66 -27.02
N LYS A 383 -37.78 -17.66 -26.16
CA LYS A 383 -38.93 -16.75 -26.28
C LYS A 383 -38.45 -15.31 -26.07
N ASP A 384 -38.35 -14.66 -27.22
CA ASP A 384 -38.84 -13.33 -27.56
C ASP A 384 -38.41 -12.12 -26.73
N ILE A 385 -38.06 -10.97 -27.30
CA ILE A 385 -37.61 -10.48 -28.62
C ILE A 385 -37.43 -8.98 -28.27
N ASP A 386 -36.22 -8.42 -28.42
CA ASP A 386 -35.77 -7.69 -29.62
C ASP A 386 -36.64 -6.44 -29.90
N ASP A 387 -36.13 -5.29 -30.31
CA ASP A 387 -34.79 -4.84 -30.63
C ASP A 387 -34.95 -3.31 -30.81
N ARG A 388 -33.85 -2.57 -30.65
CA ARG A 388 -33.34 -1.63 -31.67
C ARG A 388 -32.10 -0.94 -31.12
N ARG A 389 -30.94 -1.50 -31.52
CA ARG A 389 -29.88 -0.85 -32.32
C ARG A 389 -29.88 0.70 -32.29
N THR A 390 -28.77 1.41 -32.08
CA THR A 390 -27.37 1.17 -32.47
C THR A 390 -26.49 2.32 -31.94
N VAL A 391 -25.18 2.11 -32.05
CA VAL A 391 -24.07 3.09 -32.19
C VAL A 391 -23.09 3.11 -31.02
N SER A 392 -22.04 2.34 -31.25
CA SER A 392 -20.70 2.42 -30.69
C SER A 392 -20.18 3.86 -30.61
N VAL A 393 -19.70 4.25 -29.43
CA VAL A 393 -18.68 5.29 -29.29
C VAL A 393 -17.60 4.76 -28.36
N ASN A 394 -16.39 4.69 -28.90
CA ASN A 394 -15.14 4.38 -28.22
C ASN A 394 -15.07 5.01 -26.82
N LYS A 395 -14.95 4.17 -25.79
CA LYS A 395 -14.41 4.60 -24.50
C LYS A 395 -12.93 4.22 -24.46
N PRO A 396 -12.03 5.14 -24.10
CA PRO A 396 -10.66 4.77 -23.76
C PRO A 396 -10.70 3.91 -22.50
N ASP A 397 -9.87 2.88 -22.44
CA ASP A 397 -9.65 2.06 -21.26
C ASP A 397 -9.30 2.96 -20.08
N ILE A 398 -10.27 3.12 -19.17
CA ILE A 398 -10.10 3.83 -17.92
C ILE A 398 -9.42 2.84 -16.97
N ASP A 399 -8.15 3.14 -16.70
CA ASP A 399 -7.28 2.59 -15.66
C ASP A 399 -8.06 2.50 -14.34
N LYS A 400 -8.65 1.34 -14.08
CA LYS A 400 -9.26 1.01 -12.80
C LYS A 400 -8.10 0.88 -11.82
N GLY A 401 -8.10 1.76 -10.82
CA GLY A 401 -7.11 1.77 -9.75
C GLY A 401 -6.90 0.37 -9.18
N GLU A 402 -5.68 0.14 -8.68
CA GLU A 402 -5.17 -1.07 -8.03
C GLU A 402 -6.18 -1.68 -7.04
N SER A 403 -7.22 -2.35 -7.54
CA SER A 403 -7.98 -3.32 -6.80
C SER A 403 -7.09 -4.55 -6.76
N SER A 404 -6.53 -4.80 -5.59
CA SER A 404 -5.78 -6.01 -5.26
C SER A 404 -6.55 -7.25 -5.74
N GLU A 405 -6.20 -7.79 -6.90
CA GLU A 405 -6.30 -9.22 -7.08
C GLU A 405 -5.37 -9.82 -6.00
N PRO A 406 -5.88 -10.69 -5.12
CA PRO A 406 -5.04 -11.31 -4.11
C PRO A 406 -3.89 -12.04 -4.81
N PRO A 407 -2.65 -11.97 -4.31
CA PRO A 407 -1.61 -12.84 -4.83
C PRO A 407 -2.06 -14.28 -4.60
N ALA A 408 -2.20 -15.03 -5.70
CA ALA A 408 -2.35 -16.48 -5.79
C ALA A 408 -3.14 -17.12 -4.62
N SER A 409 -4.41 -17.46 -4.84
CA SER A 409 -5.03 -18.50 -4.02
C SER A 409 -4.22 -19.79 -4.19
N ARG A 410 -3.47 -20.19 -3.16
CA ARG A 410 -3.02 -21.58 -3.02
C ARG A 410 -4.28 -22.42 -2.81
N THR A 411 -4.90 -22.87 -3.89
CA THR A 411 -5.90 -23.94 -3.83
C THR A 411 -5.15 -25.23 -3.51
N THR A 412 -5.28 -25.71 -2.27
CA THR A 412 -4.76 -27.01 -1.86
C THR A 412 -5.60 -28.13 -2.46
N GLY A 413 -4.96 -28.91 -3.34
CA GLY A 413 -5.46 -30.11 -4.00
C GLY A 413 -4.61 -30.39 -5.25
N GLY A 414 -3.32 -30.65 -5.05
CA GLY A 414 -2.27 -30.75 -6.09
C GLY A 414 -1.22 -29.63 -5.95
N ASN A 415 0.08 -29.95 -5.97
CA ASN A 415 1.18 -28.98 -5.72
C ASN A 415 1.46 -28.03 -6.90
N ILE A 416 0.42 -27.67 -7.65
CA ILE A 416 0.50 -26.74 -8.78
C ILE A 416 0.30 -25.32 -8.24
N GLN A 417 1.28 -24.44 -8.42
CA GLN A 417 1.10 -23.02 -8.17
C GLN A 417 0.65 -22.33 -9.45
N SER A 418 -0.54 -21.71 -9.44
CA SER A 418 -1.07 -20.93 -10.57
C SER A 418 -1.13 -19.43 -10.23
N ARG A 419 -0.72 -18.58 -11.17
CA ARG A 419 -0.61 -17.12 -10.97
C ARG A 419 -0.89 -16.34 -12.26
N ASN A 420 -1.41 -15.12 -12.12
CA ASN A 420 -1.47 -14.13 -13.19
C ASN A 420 -0.49 -13.01 -12.88
N MET A 421 0.47 -12.78 -13.76
CA MET A 421 1.51 -11.77 -13.61
C MET A 421 1.35 -10.71 -14.69
N ARG A 422 1.59 -9.43 -14.38
CA ARG A 422 1.64 -8.35 -15.39
C ARG A 422 2.99 -7.67 -15.46
N VAL A 423 3.91 -8.15 -14.65
CA VAL A 423 5.15 -7.52 -14.28
C VAL A 423 6.20 -8.59 -14.02
N PRO A 424 7.51 -8.28 -14.12
CA PRO A 424 8.53 -9.24 -13.78
C PRO A 424 8.50 -9.58 -12.29
N GLU A 425 8.46 -10.88 -11.97
CA GLU A 425 8.51 -11.37 -10.60
C GLU A 425 9.25 -12.71 -10.53
N MET A 426 9.73 -13.02 -9.32
CA MET A 426 10.25 -14.33 -8.96
C MET A 426 9.12 -15.36 -8.80
N ILE A 427 9.44 -16.63 -9.02
CA ILE A 427 8.55 -17.77 -8.80
C ILE A 427 9.32 -18.81 -8.00
N ASP A 428 8.84 -19.10 -6.80
CA ASP A 428 9.41 -20.09 -5.89
C ASP A 428 8.72 -21.44 -6.10
N ALA A 429 9.40 -22.36 -6.81
CA ALA A 429 8.94 -23.74 -6.96
C ALA A 429 9.21 -24.59 -5.70
N GLY A 430 9.84 -24.00 -4.67
CA GLY A 430 10.18 -24.58 -3.39
C GLY A 430 11.35 -25.56 -3.45
N PHE A 431 11.56 -26.29 -2.36
CA PHE A 431 12.63 -27.28 -2.24
C PHE A 431 12.27 -28.58 -2.97
N VAL A 432 13.15 -29.03 -3.87
CA VAL A 432 12.95 -30.19 -4.75
C VAL A 432 14.10 -31.16 -4.58
N LYS A 433 13.79 -32.46 -4.59
CA LYS A 433 14.77 -33.52 -4.41
C LYS A 433 15.48 -33.84 -5.73
N ALA A 434 16.73 -34.29 -5.63
CA ALA A 434 17.50 -34.78 -6.77
C ALA A 434 16.75 -35.92 -7.48
N GLY A 435 16.76 -35.89 -8.81
CA GLY A 435 16.08 -36.86 -9.67
C GLY A 435 14.62 -36.54 -10.00
N ASP A 436 14.04 -35.51 -9.39
CA ASP A 436 12.72 -34.99 -9.76
C ASP A 436 12.82 -33.91 -10.85
N ARG A 437 11.67 -33.49 -11.38
CA ARG A 437 11.56 -32.47 -12.43
C ARG A 437 10.61 -31.36 -12.00
N VAL A 438 10.99 -30.13 -12.32
CA VAL A 438 10.11 -28.97 -12.19
C VAL A 438 9.68 -28.48 -13.56
N THR A 439 8.37 -28.35 -13.76
CA THR A 439 7.78 -27.91 -15.02
C THR A 439 7.08 -26.58 -14.82
N LEU A 440 7.30 -25.65 -15.76
CA LEU A 440 6.70 -24.32 -15.81
C LEU A 440 5.92 -24.18 -17.12
N HIS A 441 4.62 -23.93 -17.00
CA HIS A 441 3.75 -23.57 -18.10
C HIS A 441 3.46 -22.06 -18.07
N VAL A 442 3.64 -21.41 -19.21
CA VAL A 442 3.44 -19.98 -19.41
C VAL A 442 2.41 -19.80 -20.52
N LYS A 443 1.38 -18.99 -20.26
CA LYS A 443 0.33 -18.66 -21.23
C LYS A 443 0.07 -17.16 -21.27
N GLN A 444 -0.04 -16.60 -22.47
CA GLN A 444 -0.57 -15.26 -22.69
C GLN A 444 -1.73 -15.34 -23.68
N ASN A 445 -2.84 -14.67 -23.38
CA ASN A 445 -3.95 -14.55 -24.31
C ASN A 445 -3.59 -13.61 -25.47
N ALA A 446 -4.30 -13.71 -26.59
CA ALA A 446 -4.06 -12.91 -27.80
C ALA A 446 -3.86 -11.41 -27.56
N ASP A 447 -4.68 -10.78 -26.71
CA ASP A 447 -4.62 -9.34 -26.44
C ASP A 447 -3.40 -8.91 -25.59
N ASP A 448 -2.78 -9.88 -24.91
CA ASP A 448 -1.63 -9.70 -24.02
C ASP A 448 -0.33 -10.28 -24.59
N ALA A 449 -0.40 -10.98 -25.72
CA ALA A 449 0.73 -11.67 -26.33
C ALA A 449 1.89 -10.70 -26.61
N THR A 450 2.99 -10.86 -25.88
CA THR A 450 4.24 -10.09 -26.02
C THR A 450 5.43 -11.02 -25.81
N ALA A 451 6.56 -10.71 -26.46
CA ALA A 451 7.77 -11.47 -26.19
C ALA A 451 8.17 -11.35 -24.71
N PHE A 452 8.65 -12.43 -24.13
CA PHE A 452 9.09 -12.50 -22.73
C PHE A 452 10.42 -13.26 -22.62
N THR A 453 11.09 -13.10 -21.49
CA THR A 453 12.36 -13.79 -21.21
C THR A 453 12.21 -14.59 -19.93
N LEU A 454 12.62 -15.87 -19.97
CA LEU A 454 12.66 -16.75 -18.80
C LEU A 454 14.09 -16.90 -18.30
N TYR A 455 14.24 -16.85 -16.99
CA TYR A 455 15.48 -17.18 -16.29
C TYR A 455 15.16 -18.25 -15.24
N SER A 456 16.14 -19.08 -14.93
CA SER A 456 16.04 -20.02 -13.83
C SER A 456 17.36 -20.14 -13.09
N ALA A 457 17.25 -20.32 -11.78
CA ALA A 457 18.37 -20.65 -10.92
C ALA A 457 17.90 -21.53 -9.77
N ASN A 458 18.84 -22.28 -9.20
CA ASN A 458 18.65 -22.98 -7.94
C ASN A 458 19.57 -22.46 -6.83
N LEU A 459 19.25 -22.87 -5.61
CA LEU A 459 20.07 -22.68 -4.43
C LEU A 459 20.07 -23.97 -3.62
N THR A 460 21.24 -24.52 -3.32
CA THR A 460 21.37 -25.66 -2.42
C THR A 460 21.35 -25.21 -0.97
N ALA A 461 20.95 -26.10 -0.04
CA ALA A 461 21.06 -25.84 1.40
C ALA A 461 22.50 -25.52 1.80
N ALA A 462 23.47 -26.30 1.30
CA ALA A 462 24.89 -26.05 1.53
C ALA A 462 25.36 -24.69 0.98
N GLY A 463 24.87 -24.28 -0.19
CA GLY A 463 25.16 -22.98 -0.79
C GLY A 463 24.65 -21.82 0.05
N LEU A 464 23.42 -21.93 0.58
CA LEU A 464 22.82 -20.95 1.49
C LEU A 464 23.61 -20.87 2.80
N THR A 465 23.88 -22.00 3.45
CA THR A 465 24.66 -22.07 4.69
C THR A 465 26.05 -21.47 4.51
N ARG A 466 26.77 -21.83 3.42
CA ARG A 466 28.08 -21.25 3.09
C ARG A 466 28.00 -19.73 2.94
N ALA A 467 26.99 -19.21 2.23
CA ALA A 467 26.80 -17.78 2.08
C ALA A 467 26.53 -17.09 3.42
N TYR A 468 25.67 -17.67 4.26
CA TYR A 468 25.39 -17.16 5.59
C TYR A 468 26.65 -17.17 6.48
N GLU A 469 27.35 -18.29 6.58
CA GLU A 469 28.55 -18.44 7.42
C GLU A 469 29.71 -17.53 6.99
N THR A 470 29.78 -17.18 5.70
CA THR A 470 30.78 -16.23 5.19
C THR A 470 30.47 -14.79 5.59
N ILE A 471 29.19 -14.39 5.55
CA ILE A 471 28.75 -13.00 5.76
C ILE A 471 28.42 -12.71 7.24
N ALA A 472 27.83 -13.66 7.96
CA ALA A 472 27.36 -13.49 9.32
C ALA A 472 28.43 -13.02 10.34
N PRO A 473 29.70 -13.45 10.27
CA PRO A 473 30.75 -12.90 11.14
C PRO A 473 30.98 -11.40 10.95
N GLN A 474 30.63 -10.87 9.78
CA GLN A 474 30.84 -9.49 9.34
C GLN A 474 29.52 -8.69 9.27
N MET A 475 28.44 -9.24 9.85
CA MET A 475 27.17 -8.53 10.02
C MET A 475 27.20 -7.68 11.29
N LEU A 476 26.25 -6.75 11.41
CA LEU A 476 26.10 -5.94 12.62
C LEU A 476 25.64 -6.81 13.79
N GLN A 477 26.36 -6.74 14.90
CA GLN A 477 26.10 -7.47 16.15
C GLN A 477 25.86 -6.47 17.29
N ASN A 478 25.53 -6.99 18.47
CA ASN A 478 25.31 -6.18 19.69
C ASN A 478 24.29 -5.04 19.49
N ILE A 479 23.21 -5.33 18.74
CA ILE A 479 22.28 -4.32 18.25
C ILE A 479 21.42 -3.74 19.37
N ARG A 480 21.40 -2.40 19.48
CA ARG A 480 20.42 -1.64 20.25
C ARG A 480 19.66 -0.73 19.31
N TRP A 481 18.34 -0.79 19.36
CA TRP A 481 17.51 -0.08 18.39
C TRP A 481 16.19 0.39 18.98
N ASN A 482 15.60 1.39 18.33
CA ASN A 482 14.19 1.75 18.46
C ASN A 482 13.71 2.44 17.16
N SER A 483 12.57 3.11 17.19
CA SER A 483 12.02 3.81 16.02
C SER A 483 12.85 5.01 15.51
N ARG A 484 13.90 5.44 16.24
CA ARG A 484 14.74 6.60 15.89
C ARG A 484 16.21 6.28 15.69
N TYR A 485 16.76 5.27 16.35
CA TYR A 485 18.17 4.93 16.27
C TYR A 485 18.41 3.44 16.11
N LEU A 486 19.57 3.12 15.55
CA LEU A 486 20.14 1.79 15.49
C LEU A 486 21.64 1.88 15.76
N ILE A 487 22.11 1.10 16.72
CA ILE A 487 23.49 1.09 17.20
C ILE A 487 23.95 -0.37 17.19
N GLY A 488 25.17 -0.63 16.75
CA GLY A 488 25.76 -1.96 16.84
C GLY A 488 27.24 -1.95 16.48
N GLU A 489 27.83 -3.14 16.41
CA GLU A 489 29.23 -3.35 16.11
C GLU A 489 29.36 -4.26 14.89
N LEU A 490 30.20 -3.86 13.93
CA LEU A 490 30.49 -4.64 12.72
C LEU A 490 31.99 -4.80 12.61
N THR A 491 32.44 -6.05 12.44
CA THR A 491 33.87 -6.36 12.25
C THR A 491 34.16 -6.45 10.75
N ALA A 492 34.91 -5.49 10.24
CA ALA A 492 35.29 -5.43 8.84
C ALA A 492 36.66 -6.11 8.63
N PRO A 493 36.80 -7.05 7.68
CA PRO A 493 38.07 -7.74 7.42
C PRO A 493 39.11 -6.84 6.73
N LYS A 494 38.68 -5.72 6.15
CA LYS A 494 39.49 -4.70 5.50
C LYS A 494 38.67 -3.41 5.41
N ASP A 495 39.29 -2.33 4.95
CA ASP A 495 38.58 -1.10 4.59
C ASP A 495 37.49 -1.40 3.54
N GLY A 496 36.30 -0.82 3.75
CA GLY A 496 35.13 -1.07 2.89
C GLY A 496 33.88 -0.38 3.41
N TYR A 497 32.73 -1.01 3.26
CA TYR A 497 31.44 -0.44 3.63
C TYR A 497 30.56 -1.42 4.40
N ALA A 498 29.80 -0.92 5.36
CA ALA A 498 28.62 -1.61 5.88
C ALA A 498 27.43 -1.29 4.97
N PHE A 499 27.02 -2.26 4.14
CA PHE A 499 25.80 -2.20 3.36
C PHE A 499 24.59 -2.44 4.27
N ALA A 500 23.53 -1.64 4.11
CA ALA A 500 22.32 -1.80 4.88
C ALA A 500 21.11 -2.13 4.01
N THR A 501 20.29 -3.10 4.44
CA THR A 501 18.93 -3.34 3.91
C THR A 501 17.92 -2.31 4.45
N ILE A 502 18.39 -1.09 4.69
CA ILE A 502 17.63 0.08 5.13
C ILE A 502 17.66 1.09 3.99
N PRO A 503 16.50 1.64 3.57
CA PRO A 503 16.46 2.60 2.48
C PRO A 503 17.32 3.84 2.75
N TRP A 504 18.02 4.30 1.73
CA TRP A 504 18.79 5.54 1.79
C TRP A 504 17.85 6.76 1.83
N ASP A 505 18.15 7.69 2.74
CA ASP A 505 17.54 9.01 2.83
C ASP A 505 18.56 10.01 3.40
N ARG A 506 18.46 11.27 3.00
CA ARG A 506 19.29 12.38 3.50
C ARG A 506 19.06 12.73 4.97
N GLY A 507 18.01 12.21 5.59
CA GLY A 507 17.69 12.37 7.02
C GLY A 507 18.52 11.50 7.97
N TRP A 508 19.35 10.59 7.44
CA TRP A 508 20.26 9.77 8.25
C TRP A 508 21.47 10.57 8.74
N LYS A 509 21.74 10.51 10.05
CA LYS A 509 22.98 10.96 10.69
C LYS A 509 23.70 9.73 11.22
N VAL A 510 24.99 9.57 10.87
CA VAL A 510 25.76 8.36 11.19
C VAL A 510 27.10 8.74 11.80
N SER A 511 27.50 8.02 12.85
CA SER A 511 28.86 8.05 13.38
C SER A 511 29.45 6.65 13.45
N VAL A 512 30.73 6.55 13.12
CA VAL A 512 31.54 5.32 13.23
C VAL A 512 32.66 5.59 14.22
N ASN A 513 32.76 4.77 15.26
CA ASN A 513 33.74 4.92 16.35
C ASN A 513 33.71 6.32 16.98
N GLY A 514 32.51 6.91 17.12
CA GLY A 514 32.30 8.25 17.69
C GLY A 514 32.57 9.42 16.74
N LEU A 515 33.07 9.17 15.54
CA LEU A 515 33.32 10.20 14.52
C LEU A 515 32.14 10.26 13.53
N GLN A 516 31.65 11.45 13.24
CA GLN A 516 30.60 11.65 12.23
C GLN A 516 31.12 11.25 10.86
N VAL A 517 30.35 10.44 10.14
CA VAL A 517 30.64 10.02 8.77
C VAL A 517 29.47 10.35 7.86
N THR A 518 29.76 10.66 6.61
CA THR A 518 28.71 10.85 5.61
C THR A 518 28.37 9.49 5.00
N PRO A 519 27.17 8.94 5.25
CA PRO A 519 26.76 7.72 4.58
C PRO A 519 26.52 8.01 3.09
N VAL A 520 26.76 7.01 2.26
CA VAL A 520 26.53 7.06 0.81
C VAL A 520 25.35 6.18 0.42
N SER A 521 24.92 6.28 -0.83
CA SER A 521 23.81 5.47 -1.34
C SER A 521 24.31 4.46 -2.36
N VAL A 522 23.78 3.24 -2.30
CA VAL A 522 23.84 2.28 -3.40
C VAL A 522 22.62 2.56 -4.28
N GLN A 523 22.87 3.08 -5.49
CA GLN A 523 21.85 3.41 -6.49
C GLN A 523 20.71 4.33 -6.04
N ASN A 524 20.95 5.22 -5.06
CA ASN A 524 19.91 6.03 -4.41
C ASN A 524 18.82 5.20 -3.70
N ALA A 525 19.06 3.90 -3.48
CA ALA A 525 18.09 2.95 -2.94
C ALA A 525 18.44 2.50 -1.52
N TRP A 526 19.70 2.09 -1.30
CA TRP A 526 20.17 1.48 -0.05
C TRP A 526 21.28 2.29 0.60
N LEU A 527 21.33 2.25 1.93
CA LEU A 527 22.36 2.95 2.70
C LEU A 527 23.67 2.14 2.69
N ALA A 528 24.80 2.81 2.54
CA ALA A 528 26.13 2.23 2.76
C ALA A 528 26.98 3.18 3.61
N ILE A 529 27.72 2.62 4.57
CA ILE A 529 28.48 3.40 5.57
C ILE A 529 29.95 3.02 5.47
N PRO A 530 30.87 3.96 5.25
CA PRO A 530 32.29 3.66 5.21
C PRO A 530 32.78 3.15 6.56
N VAL A 531 33.52 2.04 6.55
CA VAL A 531 34.10 1.39 7.73
C VAL A 531 35.58 1.07 7.49
N LYS A 532 36.36 0.98 8.57
CA LYS A 532 37.78 0.64 8.53
C LYS A 532 38.01 -0.80 8.94
N GLU A 533 39.14 -1.38 8.55
CA GLU A 533 39.52 -2.71 9.05
C GLU A 533 39.43 -2.79 10.59
N GLY A 534 38.87 -3.89 11.09
CA GLY A 534 38.65 -4.15 12.51
C GLY A 534 37.21 -3.87 12.97
N VAL A 535 37.06 -3.67 14.28
CA VAL A 535 35.73 -3.47 14.91
C VAL A 535 35.28 -2.03 14.73
N ASN A 536 34.09 -1.86 14.14
CA ASN A 536 33.46 -0.56 13.91
C ASN A 536 32.17 -0.47 14.71
N ARG A 537 32.12 0.44 15.68
CA ARG A 537 30.88 0.77 16.38
C ARG A 537 30.11 1.79 15.54
N ILE A 538 28.99 1.36 14.98
CA ILE A 538 28.13 2.16 14.10
C ILE A 538 26.94 2.66 14.91
N GLU A 539 26.69 3.97 14.85
CA GLU A 539 25.52 4.60 15.44
C GLU A 539 24.81 5.42 14.36
N MET A 540 23.55 5.09 14.09
CA MET A 540 22.73 5.82 13.13
C MET A 540 21.44 6.31 13.77
N CYS A 541 21.05 7.52 13.40
CA CYS A 541 19.79 8.13 13.82
C CYS A 541 19.09 8.77 12.62
N TYR A 542 17.78 8.57 12.52
CA TYR A 542 16.98 9.15 11.45
C TYR A 542 16.19 10.36 11.95
N THR A 543 16.22 11.45 11.19
CA THR A 543 15.32 12.59 11.35
C THR A 543 14.71 12.94 10.00
N PRO A 544 13.36 12.97 9.87
CA PRO A 544 12.72 13.31 8.61
C PRO A 544 13.19 14.68 8.09
N PRO A 545 13.58 14.78 6.80
CA PRO A 545 13.97 16.05 6.21
C PRO A 545 12.88 17.11 6.36
N GLY A 546 13.25 18.30 6.88
CA GLY A 546 12.32 19.40 7.14
C GLY A 546 11.63 19.37 8.50
N PHE A 547 11.90 18.36 9.35
CA PHE A 547 11.37 18.31 10.72
C PHE A 547 11.73 19.56 11.53
N GLU A 548 13.00 19.98 11.50
CA GLU A 548 13.48 21.18 12.21
C GLU A 548 12.79 22.45 11.68
N THR A 549 12.69 22.60 10.36
CA THR A 549 11.99 23.72 9.71
C THR A 549 10.50 23.76 10.09
N GLY A 550 9.83 22.61 10.09
CA GLY A 550 8.42 22.49 10.49
C GLY A 550 8.20 22.84 11.96
N LEU A 551 9.12 22.43 12.84
CA LEU A 551 9.09 22.78 14.26
C LEU A 551 9.23 24.30 14.46
N ILE A 552 10.21 24.92 13.79
CA ILE A 552 10.42 26.37 13.85
C ILE A 552 9.16 27.12 13.35
N ALA A 553 8.61 26.72 12.20
CA ALA A 553 7.40 27.34 11.65
C ALA A 553 6.20 27.23 12.61
N THR A 554 6.06 26.09 13.28
CA THR A 554 5.01 25.84 14.27
C THR A 554 5.17 26.75 15.49
N VAL A 555 6.37 26.84 16.04
CA VAL A 555 6.66 27.71 17.20
C VAL A 555 6.39 29.17 16.85
N LEU A 556 6.87 29.65 15.70
CA LEU A 556 6.61 31.03 15.24
C LEU A 556 5.13 31.31 15.05
N SER A 557 4.37 30.35 14.51
CA SER A 557 2.92 30.48 14.34
C SER A 557 2.19 30.55 15.68
N LEU A 558 2.60 29.74 16.67
CA LEU A 558 2.05 29.78 18.03
C LEU A 558 2.35 31.11 18.73
N LEU A 559 3.59 31.61 18.63
CA LEU A 559 3.96 32.92 19.16
C LEU A 559 3.15 34.04 18.51
N GLY A 560 2.95 33.98 17.19
CA GLY A 560 2.09 34.91 16.47
C GLY A 560 0.63 34.86 16.93
N LEU A 561 0.09 33.66 17.16
CA LEU A 561 -1.27 33.49 17.69
C LEU A 561 -1.41 34.07 19.10
N VAL A 562 -0.47 33.76 20.00
CA VAL A 562 -0.44 34.31 21.37
C VAL A 562 -0.36 35.83 21.32
N PHE A 563 0.49 36.39 20.47
CA PHE A 563 0.60 37.84 20.27
C PHE A 563 -0.72 38.46 19.82
N ILE A 564 -1.43 37.87 18.86
CA ILE A 564 -2.75 38.35 18.40
C ILE A 564 -3.79 38.29 19.52
N VAL A 565 -3.81 37.22 20.32
CA VAL A 565 -4.72 37.09 21.46
C VAL A 565 -4.44 38.17 22.52
N LEU A 566 -3.18 38.37 22.89
CA LEU A 566 -2.78 39.41 23.85
C LEU A 566 -3.09 40.82 23.32
N LEU A 567 -2.84 41.08 22.04
CA LEU A 567 -3.14 42.36 21.40
C LEU A 567 -4.65 42.63 21.39
N THR A 568 -5.47 41.64 21.02
CA THR A 568 -6.93 41.78 21.02
C THR A 568 -7.50 41.95 22.43
N ALA A 569 -6.96 41.25 23.42
CA ALA A 569 -7.31 41.45 24.83
C ALA A 569 -6.95 42.87 25.31
N ALA A 570 -5.75 43.36 24.99
CA ALA A 570 -5.32 44.72 25.33
C ALA A 570 -6.20 45.80 24.66
N ILE A 571 -6.58 45.60 23.39
CA ILE A 571 -7.51 46.49 22.68
C ILE A 571 -8.90 46.47 23.34
N ARG A 572 -9.41 45.30 23.74
CA ARG A 572 -10.69 45.17 24.45
C ARG A 572 -10.66 45.89 25.79
N LEU A 573 -9.62 45.67 26.61
CA LEU A 573 -9.43 46.35 27.89
C LEU A 573 -9.40 47.87 27.73
N LYS A 574 -8.64 48.40 26.76
CA LYS A 574 -8.63 49.85 26.46
C LYS A 574 -9.99 50.37 25.99
N ARG A 575 -10.76 49.58 25.22
CA ARG A 575 -12.13 49.95 24.80
C ARG A 575 -13.08 49.97 25.99
N ASP A 576 -13.00 49.00 26.89
CA ASP A 576 -13.85 48.92 28.08
C ASP A 576 -13.52 50.03 29.08
N GLU A 577 -12.23 50.36 29.26
CA GLU A 577 -11.80 51.49 30.08
C GLU A 577 -12.31 52.82 29.52
N ARG A 578 -12.22 53.04 28.19
CA ARG A 578 -12.81 54.22 27.53
C ARG A 578 -14.33 54.30 27.71
N ARG A 579 -15.04 53.17 27.61
CA ARG A 579 -16.49 53.10 27.84
C ARG A 579 -16.84 53.43 29.29
N ARG A 580 -16.07 52.92 30.25
CA ARG A 580 -16.23 53.21 31.68
C ARG A 580 -16.02 54.70 31.97
N ARG A 581 -14.94 55.31 31.47
CA ARG A 581 -14.69 56.77 31.61
C ARG A 581 -15.81 57.61 31.00
N LYS A 582 -16.35 57.22 29.83
CA LYS A 582 -17.51 57.90 29.23
C LYS A 582 -18.78 57.79 30.09
N ARG A 583 -19.04 56.63 30.70
CA ARG A 583 -20.18 56.44 31.63
C ARG A 583 -20.02 57.26 32.90
N GLU A 584 -18.82 57.28 33.49
CA GLU A 584 -18.52 58.07 34.69
C GLU A 584 -18.62 59.58 34.42
N ALA A 585 -18.14 60.05 33.26
CA ALA A 585 -18.30 61.45 32.84
C ALA A 585 -19.78 61.82 32.62
N ALA A 586 -20.56 60.96 31.95
CA ALA A 586 -22.00 61.19 31.78
C ALA A 586 -22.74 61.25 33.13
N ALA A 587 -22.42 60.34 34.06
CA ALA A 587 -23.03 60.32 35.40
C ALA A 587 -22.66 61.57 36.25
N ARG A 588 -21.44 62.11 36.10
CA ARG A 588 -21.05 63.36 36.78
C ARG A 588 -21.84 64.58 36.26
N ILE A 589 -22.10 64.65 34.97
CA ILE A 589 -22.92 65.72 34.37
C ILE A 589 -24.36 65.65 34.91
N THR A 590 -24.93 64.44 35.02
CA THR A 590 -26.29 64.26 35.56
C THR A 590 -26.40 64.63 37.05
N LEU A 591 -25.32 64.50 37.83
CA LEU A 591 -25.28 64.87 39.25
C LEU A 591 -25.06 66.38 39.47
N SER A 592 -24.32 67.07 38.59
CA SER A 592 -24.17 68.53 38.65
C SER A 592 -25.45 69.28 38.28
N ASP A 593 -26.30 68.69 37.43
CA ASP A 593 -27.60 69.28 37.04
C ASP A 593 -28.69 69.12 38.14
N ILE A 594 -28.40 68.41 39.24
CA ILE A 594 -29.33 68.20 40.37
C ILE A 594 -29.05 69.16 41.56
N ARG A 595 -27.93 69.91 41.55
CA ARG A 595 -27.71 70.99 42.55
C ARG A 595 -28.34 72.28 42.07
N LEU A 596 -29.59 72.50 42.51
CA LEU A 596 -30.26 73.81 42.48
C LEU A 596 -29.44 74.83 43.31
N PRO A 597 -29.47 76.13 42.94
CA PRO A 597 -28.74 77.17 43.65
C PRO A 597 -29.33 77.38 45.06
N ASP A 598 -28.46 77.47 46.05
CA ASP A 598 -28.76 78.06 47.35
C ASP A 598 -29.29 79.48 47.14
N ARG A 599 -30.51 79.75 47.64
CA ARG A 599 -31.00 81.10 47.90
C ARG A 599 -30.71 81.40 49.37
N GLU A 600 -29.73 82.27 49.60
CA GLU A 600 -29.59 83.03 50.85
C GLU A 600 -30.44 84.32 50.78
N GLU A 601 -31.03 84.64 51.93
CA GLU A 601 -31.67 85.88 52.44
C GLU A 601 -32.75 86.61 51.61
#